data_AF-A0A7C5HSK0-F1
#
_entry.id   AF-A0A7C5HSK0-F1
#
_cell.length_a   1.000
_cell.length_b   1.000
_cell.length_c   1.000
_cell.angle_alpha   90.00
_cell.angle_beta   90.00
_cell.angle_gamma   90.00
#
_symmetry.space_group_name_H-M   'P 1'
#
loop_
_entity.id
_entity.type
_entity.pdbx_description
1 polymer ?
#
loop_
_entity_poly.entity_id
_entity_poly.type
_entity_poly.pdbx_seq_one_letter_code
_entity_poly.pdbx_strand_id
1 'polypeptide(L)'
;MSAKINGMIVAFEILEEIMKVIILFIFIIYSSFLICEPREIVIEDFESGYVEFLSYQDEDIEPDSYSFDMNNTASGDSQYSLLLYGNTWKLEEIDPYQINENDVWQIDAYVENTAEIQGFGVTDGTNTLFYSFEGTELLNIEEWVPVYQGVFPIQEWNSYLMPIADDWFAWYEYYPQITGLIFLNDADTNTGSVYFDDLIDISDDLPIAPELVLYYLVGDEYRDSRNKRSIDVQFYSMVIDPDSAEHDFFWDFGDGETSNEEDPMHTYFVQDDHVYTVLLQVMDDTQTWGYGSCQIEIEAGETSFPLTMNFVGDIMLARGMENLISSNGIESIFDPTIPYLNDAADISVANLECPLTNSNQHHPTKTIYFKGEPEYAEGLSYAGIEIVSLANNHVYDYLLPGIEETQAALDAFGILYSGAGVNSYEAYQPVFYDQSGVNTAFLFSSDRTGQYNNYQPYLQAGFNKPGFAYMTPYYITQQIEAVQDVADLIVVETHSGSEYSTAPGANYDLAEIFAGWDPKDFAEDE
;
A
#
# COMPACT_ATOMS: atom_id res chain seq x y z
N MET A 1 26.44 2.72 46.03
CA MET A 1 25.87 1.35 45.94
C MET A 1 24.81 1.30 44.84
N SER A 2 23.94 2.31 44.70
CA SER A 2 22.99 2.41 43.57
C SER A 2 23.64 2.54 42.18
N ALA A 3 24.72 3.32 42.03
CA ALA A 3 25.43 3.43 40.73
C ALA A 3 26.02 2.10 40.21
N LYS A 4 26.32 1.15 41.10
CA LYS A 4 26.78 -0.21 40.72
C LYS A 4 25.64 -1.17 40.39
N ILE A 5 24.43 -0.85 40.83
CA ILE A 5 23.23 -1.64 40.57
C ILE A 5 22.64 -1.19 39.23
N ASN A 6 22.57 0.12 38.95
CA ASN A 6 22.17 0.65 37.65
C ASN A 6 23.09 0.17 36.51
N GLY A 7 24.42 0.21 36.72
CA GLY A 7 25.35 -0.32 35.72
C GLY A 7 25.32 -1.85 35.54
N MET A 8 24.69 -2.60 36.45
CA MET A 8 24.45 -4.04 36.27
C MET A 8 23.12 -4.32 35.56
N ILE A 9 22.13 -3.45 35.67
CA ILE A 9 20.82 -3.56 34.98
C ILE A 9 20.99 -3.24 33.50
N VAL A 10 21.65 -2.12 33.18
CA VAL A 10 22.00 -1.73 31.79
C VAL A 10 22.85 -2.82 31.12
N ALA A 11 23.79 -3.42 31.85
CA ALA A 11 24.60 -4.52 31.32
C ALA A 11 23.82 -5.83 31.11
N PHE A 12 22.66 -6.00 31.76
CA PHE A 12 21.78 -7.16 31.60
C PHE A 12 20.81 -6.96 30.43
N GLU A 13 20.25 -5.76 30.28
CA GLU A 13 19.43 -5.35 29.12
C GLU A 13 20.24 -5.42 27.82
N ILE A 14 21.47 -4.88 27.82
CA ILE A 14 22.40 -5.04 26.69
C ILE A 14 22.71 -6.51 26.43
N LEU A 15 22.78 -7.36 27.45
CA LEU A 15 23.05 -8.79 27.26
C LEU A 15 21.84 -9.53 26.67
N GLU A 16 20.61 -9.16 27.04
CA GLU A 16 19.38 -9.70 26.48
C GLU A 16 19.23 -9.28 25.02
N GLU A 17 19.46 -8.01 24.69
CA GLU A 17 19.48 -7.52 23.30
C GLU A 17 20.56 -8.21 22.47
N ILE A 18 21.78 -8.33 22.98
CA ILE A 18 22.85 -9.10 22.32
C ILE A 18 22.44 -10.57 22.14
N MET A 19 21.67 -11.15 23.07
CA MET A 19 21.24 -12.54 22.98
C MET A 19 20.08 -12.74 21.98
N LYS A 20 19.16 -11.78 21.86
CA LYS A 20 18.17 -11.72 20.77
C LYS A 20 18.88 -11.60 19.42
N VAL A 21 19.81 -10.67 19.31
CA VAL A 21 20.66 -10.48 18.12
C VAL A 21 21.42 -11.76 17.77
N ILE A 22 22.00 -12.48 18.74
CA ILE A 22 22.69 -13.76 18.48
C ILE A 22 21.73 -14.86 18.02
N ILE A 23 20.52 -14.94 18.58
CA ILE A 23 19.51 -15.92 18.16
C ILE A 23 19.06 -15.63 16.72
N LEU A 24 18.84 -14.36 16.41
CA LEU A 24 18.48 -13.86 15.08
C LEU A 24 19.61 -14.09 14.08
N PHE A 25 20.86 -13.83 14.46
CA PHE A 25 22.05 -14.12 13.65
C PHE A 25 22.23 -15.63 13.36
N ILE A 26 21.86 -16.50 14.31
CA ILE A 26 21.86 -17.95 14.12
C ILE A 26 20.76 -18.39 13.13
N PHE A 27 19.62 -17.70 13.14
CA PHE A 27 18.54 -17.89 12.16
C PHE A 27 18.96 -17.43 10.76
N ILE A 28 19.58 -16.25 10.66
CA ILE A 28 20.08 -15.65 9.41
C ILE A 28 21.19 -16.51 8.79
N ILE A 29 22.15 -17.03 9.57
CA ILE A 29 23.18 -17.94 9.04
C ILE A 29 22.56 -19.24 8.49
N TYR A 30 21.38 -19.64 8.98
CA TYR A 30 20.66 -20.80 8.43
C TYR A 30 19.93 -20.48 7.12
N SER A 31 19.50 -19.23 6.88
CA SER A 31 18.82 -18.80 5.65
C SER A 31 19.79 -18.32 4.55
N SER A 32 20.85 -17.60 4.89
CA SER A 32 21.79 -16.93 3.96
C SER A 32 22.78 -17.85 3.20
N PHE A 33 22.54 -19.17 3.18
CA PHE A 33 23.29 -20.11 2.33
C PHE A 33 22.53 -20.58 1.08
N LEU A 34 21.37 -20.00 0.80
CA LEU A 34 20.62 -20.27 -0.43
C LEU A 34 20.73 -19.06 -1.34
N ILE A 35 21.67 -19.11 -2.28
CA ILE A 35 21.48 -18.40 -3.55
C ILE A 35 20.27 -19.11 -4.16
N CYS A 36 19.09 -18.49 -4.04
CA CYS A 36 17.87 -19.05 -4.60
C CYS A 36 17.89 -18.75 -6.11
N GLU A 37 18.00 -19.79 -6.92
CA GLU A 37 17.46 -19.72 -8.28
C GLU A 37 15.94 -19.50 -8.13
N PRO A 38 15.28 -18.74 -9.02
CA PRO A 38 13.84 -18.51 -8.92
C PRO A 38 13.10 -19.84 -8.77
N ARG A 39 12.21 -19.88 -7.78
CA ARG A 39 11.48 -21.09 -7.37
C ARG A 39 10.02 -21.00 -7.78
N GLU A 40 9.74 -20.48 -8.96
CA GLU A 40 8.39 -20.49 -9.53
C GLU A 40 7.78 -21.89 -9.36
N ILE A 41 6.74 -21.99 -8.53
CA ILE A 41 6.03 -23.25 -8.33
C ILE A 41 4.91 -23.24 -9.37
N VAL A 42 5.07 -24.06 -10.41
CA VAL A 42 4.03 -24.24 -11.42
C VAL A 42 2.81 -24.90 -10.79
N ILE A 43 1.68 -24.22 -10.90
CA ILE A 43 0.38 -24.72 -10.45
C ILE A 43 -0.34 -25.34 -11.66
N GLU A 44 -0.43 -24.60 -12.77
CA GLU A 44 -0.94 -25.09 -14.06
C GLU A 44 -0.32 -24.30 -15.21
N ASP A 45 0.36 -24.98 -16.15
CA ASP A 45 1.05 -24.37 -17.31
C ASP A 45 0.46 -24.80 -18.66
N PHE A 46 -0.54 -25.69 -18.67
CA PHE A 46 -1.18 -26.28 -19.86
C PHE A 46 -0.24 -26.98 -20.85
N GLU A 47 1.05 -27.13 -20.55
CA GLU A 47 2.09 -27.60 -21.47
C GLU A 47 1.89 -29.07 -21.92
N SER A 48 1.09 -29.81 -21.17
CA SER A 48 0.69 -31.16 -21.55
C SER A 48 -0.26 -31.21 -22.76
N GLY A 49 -0.90 -30.08 -23.09
CA GLY A 49 -1.98 -29.97 -24.07
C GLY A 49 -3.25 -30.72 -23.69
N TYR A 50 -3.42 -31.04 -22.40
CA TYR A 50 -4.56 -31.78 -21.87
C TYR A 50 -4.80 -31.54 -20.38
N VAL A 51 -6.01 -31.09 -20.04
CA VAL A 51 -6.55 -31.01 -18.69
C VAL A 51 -7.90 -31.72 -18.64
N GLU A 52 -8.19 -32.43 -17.54
CA GLU A 52 -9.50 -33.03 -17.30
C GLU A 52 -10.44 -32.00 -16.64
N PHE A 53 -11.16 -31.24 -17.46
CA PHE A 53 -12.13 -30.27 -16.94
C PHE A 53 -13.49 -30.88 -16.61
N LEU A 54 -14.07 -30.41 -15.51
CA LEU A 54 -15.47 -30.51 -15.16
C LEU A 54 -16.19 -29.20 -15.55
N SER A 55 -17.50 -29.30 -15.77
CA SER A 55 -18.36 -28.12 -15.87
C SER A 55 -18.51 -27.48 -14.50
N TYR A 56 -18.27 -26.17 -14.39
CA TYR A 56 -18.49 -25.45 -13.15
C TYR A 56 -19.98 -25.16 -12.94
N GLN A 57 -20.58 -25.91 -12.01
CA GLN A 57 -21.97 -25.76 -11.58
C GLN A 57 -22.98 -25.66 -12.76
N ASP A 58 -23.99 -24.80 -12.64
CA ASP A 58 -25.00 -24.54 -13.68
C ASP A 58 -24.58 -23.40 -14.64
N GLU A 59 -23.38 -22.82 -14.46
CA GLU A 59 -22.87 -21.68 -15.25
C GLU A 59 -22.25 -22.10 -16.60
N ASP A 60 -21.76 -23.35 -16.72
CA ASP A 60 -21.16 -23.86 -17.95
C ASP A 60 -22.22 -24.26 -19.00
N ILE A 61 -22.79 -23.27 -19.70
CA ILE A 61 -23.86 -23.47 -20.69
C ILE A 61 -23.36 -24.22 -21.95
N GLU A 62 -22.12 -24.00 -22.35
CA GLU A 62 -21.49 -24.60 -23.53
C GLU A 62 -20.24 -25.42 -23.16
N PRO A 63 -20.41 -26.63 -22.58
CA PRO A 63 -19.32 -27.38 -21.96
C PRO A 63 -18.24 -27.91 -22.93
N ASP A 64 -18.48 -27.87 -24.23
CA ASP A 64 -17.50 -28.27 -25.25
C ASP A 64 -16.70 -27.07 -25.81
N SER A 65 -16.91 -25.85 -25.29
CA SER A 65 -16.35 -24.62 -25.86
C SER A 65 -14.97 -24.25 -25.29
N TYR A 66 -14.04 -25.21 -25.31
CA TYR A 66 -12.64 -24.99 -24.98
C TYR A 66 -11.71 -25.77 -25.92
N SER A 67 -10.46 -25.34 -26.03
CA SER A 67 -9.41 -26.05 -26.76
C SER A 67 -8.02 -25.65 -26.28
N PHE A 68 -7.00 -26.44 -26.60
CA PHE A 68 -5.59 -26.04 -26.40
C PHE A 68 -5.01 -25.51 -27.70
N ASP A 69 -4.47 -24.28 -27.69
CA ASP A 69 -3.88 -23.62 -28.86
C ASP A 69 -2.35 -23.66 -28.81
N MET A 70 -1.69 -23.90 -29.95
CA MET A 70 -0.22 -24.00 -30.06
C MET A 70 0.44 -22.78 -30.72
N ASN A 71 -0.36 -21.78 -31.13
CA ASN A 71 0.08 -20.62 -31.90
C ASN A 71 -0.04 -19.32 -31.10
N ASN A 72 -0.96 -19.26 -30.14
CA ASN A 72 -1.13 -18.13 -29.24
C ASN A 72 -0.83 -18.57 -27.80
N THR A 73 0.41 -18.43 -27.35
CA THR A 73 0.91 -18.83 -26.02
C THR A 73 1.59 -17.64 -25.33
N ALA A 74 1.63 -17.63 -24.00
CA ALA A 74 2.11 -16.46 -23.24
C ALA A 74 3.62 -16.22 -23.40
N SER A 75 4.39 -17.30 -23.28
CA SER A 75 5.84 -17.27 -23.42
C SER A 75 6.30 -17.93 -24.74
N GLY A 76 7.48 -17.51 -25.23
CA GLY A 76 8.05 -18.06 -26.46
C GLY A 76 8.47 -19.54 -26.38
N ASP A 77 8.49 -20.09 -25.16
CA ASP A 77 8.82 -21.48 -24.87
C ASP A 77 7.58 -22.34 -24.49
N SER A 78 6.42 -21.73 -24.19
CA SER A 78 5.14 -22.41 -23.99
C SER A 78 4.65 -23.09 -25.28
N GLN A 79 4.18 -24.32 -25.15
CA GLN A 79 3.67 -25.16 -26.23
C GLN A 79 2.17 -25.06 -26.38
N TYR A 80 1.43 -24.82 -25.30
CA TYR A 80 -0.02 -24.79 -25.30
C TYR A 80 -0.57 -23.74 -24.35
N SER A 81 -1.64 -23.08 -24.76
CA SER A 81 -2.49 -22.29 -23.88
C SER A 81 -3.92 -22.84 -23.87
N LEU A 82 -4.64 -22.65 -22.77
CA LEU A 82 -6.07 -22.94 -22.69
C LEU A 82 -6.86 -21.82 -23.36
N LEU A 83 -7.60 -22.11 -24.43
CA LEU A 83 -8.58 -21.21 -25.04
C LEU A 83 -9.99 -21.56 -24.57
N LEU A 84 -10.70 -20.58 -24.00
CA LEU A 84 -12.14 -20.60 -23.77
C LEU A 84 -12.89 -19.67 -24.73
N TYR A 85 -14.02 -20.14 -25.27
CA TYR A 85 -14.92 -19.33 -26.11
C TYR A 85 -16.39 -19.68 -25.80
N GLY A 86 -17.33 -18.90 -26.32
CA GLY A 86 -18.76 -19.14 -26.03
C GLY A 86 -19.09 -18.91 -24.55
N ASN A 87 -20.22 -19.39 -24.04
CA ASN A 87 -20.49 -19.30 -22.59
C ASN A 87 -19.99 -20.57 -21.91
N THR A 88 -18.79 -20.52 -21.32
CA THR A 88 -18.18 -21.69 -20.69
C THR A 88 -17.42 -21.37 -19.42
N TRP A 89 -17.55 -22.29 -18.45
CA TRP A 89 -16.88 -22.23 -17.16
C TRP A 89 -16.29 -23.61 -16.84
N LYS A 90 -14.98 -23.67 -16.64
CA LYS A 90 -14.22 -24.92 -16.46
C LYS A 90 -13.65 -25.00 -15.05
N LEU A 91 -13.95 -26.11 -14.37
CA LEU A 91 -13.31 -26.49 -13.12
C LEU A 91 -12.26 -27.55 -13.40
N GLU A 92 -11.03 -27.29 -12.99
CA GLU A 92 -9.97 -28.27 -12.87
C GLU A 92 -9.80 -28.65 -11.40
N GLU A 93 -9.82 -29.94 -11.09
CA GLU A 93 -9.45 -30.43 -9.76
C GLU A 93 -7.92 -30.62 -9.73
N ILE A 94 -7.26 -29.98 -8.78
CA ILE A 94 -5.80 -30.05 -8.63
C ILE A 94 -5.40 -30.86 -7.39
N ASP A 95 -4.13 -31.26 -7.34
CA ASP A 95 -3.55 -31.73 -6.08
C ASP A 95 -3.63 -30.59 -5.04
N PRO A 96 -4.21 -30.82 -3.86
CA PRO A 96 -4.51 -29.76 -2.91
C PRO A 96 -3.29 -28.89 -2.51
N TYR A 97 -3.35 -27.60 -2.81
CA TYR A 97 -2.28 -26.61 -2.59
C TYR A 97 -2.55 -25.74 -1.36
N GLN A 98 -1.63 -25.67 -0.40
CA GLN A 98 -1.80 -24.86 0.80
C GLN A 98 -1.37 -23.42 0.53
N ILE A 99 -2.29 -22.47 0.72
CA ILE A 99 -1.98 -21.04 0.73
C ILE A 99 -1.41 -20.66 2.10
N ASN A 100 -0.37 -19.85 2.12
CA ASN A 100 0.23 -19.25 3.30
C ASN A 100 0.08 -17.73 3.24
N GLU A 101 0.41 -17.07 4.34
CA GLU A 101 0.48 -15.62 4.41
C GLU A 101 1.42 -15.06 3.34
N ASN A 102 1.01 -13.94 2.73
CA ASN A 102 1.71 -13.26 1.64
C ASN A 102 1.82 -14.04 0.31
N ASP A 103 1.16 -15.19 0.16
CA ASP A 103 1.20 -15.89 -1.12
C ASP A 103 0.56 -15.04 -2.23
N VAL A 104 1.29 -14.90 -3.35
CA VAL A 104 0.87 -14.20 -4.56
C VAL A 104 1.02 -15.13 -5.75
N TRP A 105 -0.07 -15.29 -6.49
CA TRP A 105 -0.09 -16.10 -7.71
C TRP A 105 -0.10 -15.21 -8.93
N GLN A 106 0.63 -15.62 -9.97
CA GLN A 106 0.54 -15.03 -11.30
C GLN A 106 -0.28 -15.96 -12.19
N ILE A 107 -1.13 -15.38 -13.04
CA ILE A 107 -1.69 -16.06 -14.20
C ILE A 107 -1.53 -15.18 -15.43
N ASP A 108 -1.11 -15.76 -16.55
CA ASP A 108 -1.09 -15.08 -17.83
C ASP A 108 -2.44 -15.29 -18.53
N ALA A 109 -3.01 -14.20 -19.05
CA ALA A 109 -4.23 -14.26 -19.85
C ALA A 109 -4.17 -13.35 -21.08
N TYR A 110 -4.79 -13.83 -22.16
CA TYR A 110 -4.97 -13.10 -23.41
C TYR A 110 -6.45 -13.00 -23.72
N VAL A 111 -7.03 -11.81 -23.61
CA VAL A 111 -8.41 -11.59 -24.02
C VAL A 111 -8.43 -11.22 -25.49
N GLU A 112 -8.98 -12.08 -26.35
CA GLU A 112 -9.06 -11.82 -27.79
C GLU A 112 -10.27 -10.92 -28.11
N ASN A 113 -11.41 -11.21 -27.48
CA ASN A 113 -12.64 -10.42 -27.56
C ASN A 113 -13.35 -10.42 -26.21
N THR A 114 -13.83 -9.25 -25.80
CA THR A 114 -14.54 -9.02 -24.53
C THR A 114 -15.87 -9.79 -24.47
N ALA A 115 -16.05 -10.57 -23.41
CA ALA A 115 -17.31 -11.23 -23.05
C ALA A 115 -18.07 -10.42 -21.96
N GLU A 116 -19.06 -11.04 -21.32
CA GLU A 116 -19.75 -10.45 -20.16
C GLU A 116 -18.83 -10.41 -18.94
N ILE A 117 -18.21 -11.57 -18.64
CA ILE A 117 -17.16 -11.72 -17.63
C ILE A 117 -16.09 -12.68 -18.16
N GLN A 118 -14.83 -12.28 -18.05
CA GLN A 118 -13.67 -13.14 -18.31
C GLN A 118 -12.75 -13.06 -17.11
N GLY A 119 -12.30 -14.22 -16.62
CA GLY A 119 -11.59 -14.25 -15.35
C GLY A 119 -11.22 -15.64 -14.89
N PHE A 120 -10.86 -15.70 -13.62
CA PHE A 120 -10.28 -16.85 -12.97
C PHE A 120 -10.84 -16.98 -11.55
N GLY A 121 -10.90 -18.18 -11.01
CA GLY A 121 -11.29 -18.41 -9.63
C GLY A 121 -10.57 -19.61 -9.02
N VAL A 122 -10.59 -19.67 -7.70
CA VAL A 122 -10.02 -20.77 -6.93
C VAL A 122 -11.00 -21.22 -5.85
N THR A 123 -10.96 -22.50 -5.48
CA THR A 123 -11.85 -23.07 -4.47
C THR A 123 -11.16 -24.08 -3.56
N ASP A 124 -11.54 -24.08 -2.28
CA ASP A 124 -11.18 -25.13 -1.30
C ASP A 124 -12.21 -26.27 -1.23
N GLY A 125 -13.18 -26.26 -2.16
CA GLY A 125 -14.31 -27.18 -2.24
C GLY A 125 -15.52 -26.75 -1.40
N THR A 126 -15.40 -25.71 -0.58
CA THR A 126 -16.50 -25.11 0.21
C THR A 126 -16.75 -23.66 -0.20
N ASN A 127 -15.69 -22.86 -0.23
CA ASN A 127 -15.69 -21.45 -0.58
C ASN A 127 -14.96 -21.24 -1.91
N THR A 128 -15.26 -20.13 -2.58
CA THR A 128 -14.68 -19.79 -3.89
C THR A 128 -14.34 -18.31 -3.92
N LEU A 129 -13.16 -17.98 -4.44
CA LEU A 129 -12.76 -16.60 -4.71
C LEU A 129 -12.62 -16.42 -6.22
N PHE A 130 -13.16 -15.32 -6.74
CA PHE A 130 -13.12 -15.01 -8.17
C PHE A 130 -12.43 -13.68 -8.46
N TYR A 131 -11.66 -13.67 -9.53
CA TYR A 131 -11.01 -12.51 -10.14
C TYR A 131 -11.61 -12.24 -11.51
N SER A 132 -11.87 -10.98 -11.83
CA SER A 132 -12.28 -10.56 -13.16
C SER A 132 -11.16 -9.79 -13.86
N PHE A 133 -10.86 -10.18 -15.10
CA PHE A 133 -9.78 -9.64 -15.92
C PHE A 133 -10.31 -8.72 -17.01
N GLU A 134 -11.46 -9.02 -17.60
CA GLU A 134 -12.13 -8.23 -18.63
C GLU A 134 -13.64 -8.53 -18.62
N GLY A 135 -14.47 -7.62 -19.11
CA GLY A 135 -15.90 -7.87 -19.23
C GLY A 135 -16.76 -6.61 -19.17
N THR A 136 -17.97 -6.69 -19.72
CA THR A 136 -18.91 -5.56 -19.73
C THR A 136 -19.82 -5.48 -18.51
N GLU A 137 -19.90 -6.56 -17.72
CA GLU A 137 -20.76 -6.59 -16.54
C GLU A 137 -20.14 -5.84 -15.35
N LEU A 138 -21.01 -5.14 -14.64
CA LEU A 138 -20.67 -4.57 -13.34
C LEU A 138 -20.85 -5.64 -12.25
N LEU A 139 -19.74 -6.04 -11.64
CA LEU A 139 -19.69 -7.14 -10.68
C LEU A 139 -20.02 -6.72 -9.24
N ASN A 140 -20.58 -7.65 -8.48
CA ASN A 140 -20.78 -7.51 -7.04
C ASN A 140 -19.44 -7.80 -6.31
N ILE A 141 -18.94 -6.82 -5.56
CA ILE A 141 -17.68 -6.98 -4.81
C ILE A 141 -17.72 -7.97 -3.67
N GLU A 142 -18.90 -8.25 -3.14
CA GLU A 142 -19.01 -9.27 -2.10
C GLU A 142 -18.79 -10.67 -2.67
N GLU A 143 -18.74 -10.81 -4.00
CA GLU A 143 -18.62 -12.08 -4.72
C GLU A 143 -17.38 -12.14 -5.63
N TRP A 144 -16.82 -10.98 -6.01
CA TRP A 144 -15.73 -10.86 -6.98
C TRP A 144 -14.64 -9.92 -6.48
N VAL A 145 -13.40 -10.18 -6.89
CA VAL A 145 -12.26 -9.27 -6.88
C VAL A 145 -12.13 -8.67 -8.28
N PRO A 146 -12.77 -7.52 -8.57
CA PRO A 146 -12.86 -7.01 -9.93
C PRO A 146 -11.71 -6.07 -10.30
N VAL A 147 -10.71 -5.90 -9.42
CA VAL A 147 -9.68 -4.85 -9.52
C VAL A 147 -8.98 -4.81 -10.89
N TYR A 148 -8.80 -5.97 -11.53
CA TYR A 148 -8.12 -6.10 -12.82
C TYR A 148 -9.02 -5.92 -14.05
N GLN A 149 -10.35 -5.84 -13.87
CA GLN A 149 -11.30 -5.86 -14.98
C GLN A 149 -11.12 -4.64 -15.90
N GLY A 150 -10.70 -4.88 -17.13
CA GLY A 150 -10.49 -3.84 -18.14
C GLY A 150 -9.24 -2.98 -17.94
N VAL A 151 -8.31 -3.42 -17.09
CA VAL A 151 -7.02 -2.74 -16.84
C VAL A 151 -6.07 -2.91 -18.01
N PHE A 152 -5.90 -4.15 -18.42
CA PHE A 152 -4.86 -4.54 -19.35
C PHE A 152 -5.36 -4.51 -20.80
N PRO A 153 -4.49 -4.24 -21.77
CA PRO A 153 -4.87 -4.25 -23.18
C PRO A 153 -5.33 -5.63 -23.62
N ILE A 154 -6.45 -5.68 -24.33
CA ILE A 154 -6.88 -6.88 -25.05
C ILE A 154 -5.97 -7.15 -26.26
N GLN A 155 -6.00 -8.38 -26.75
CA GLN A 155 -5.18 -8.88 -27.86
C GLN A 155 -3.66 -8.87 -27.59
N GLU A 156 -3.30 -8.87 -26.31
CA GLU A 156 -1.94 -9.00 -25.79
C GLU A 156 -2.00 -9.98 -24.59
N TRP A 157 -0.89 -10.68 -24.35
CA TRP A 157 -0.73 -11.49 -23.14
C TRP A 157 -0.37 -10.56 -21.99
N ASN A 158 -1.08 -10.70 -20.88
CA ASN A 158 -0.88 -9.90 -19.68
C ASN A 158 -0.78 -10.82 -18.48
N SER A 159 0.11 -10.48 -17.56
CA SER A 159 0.27 -11.16 -16.28
C SER A 159 -0.57 -10.48 -15.22
N TYR A 160 -1.39 -11.26 -14.52
CA TYR A 160 -2.25 -10.80 -13.43
C TYR A 160 -1.65 -11.30 -12.12
N LEU A 161 -1.17 -10.39 -11.28
CA LEU A 161 -0.61 -10.76 -9.97
C LEU A 161 -1.70 -10.71 -8.92
N MET A 162 -2.11 -11.85 -8.40
CA MET A 162 -3.24 -11.99 -7.48
C MET A 162 -2.69 -12.24 -6.06
N PRO A 163 -2.86 -11.32 -5.10
CA PRO A 163 -2.45 -11.54 -3.71
C PRO A 163 -3.44 -12.48 -3.04
N ILE A 164 -3.38 -13.75 -3.45
CA ILE A 164 -4.41 -14.75 -3.17
C ILE A 164 -4.57 -15.00 -1.66
N ALA A 165 -3.48 -14.88 -0.90
CA ALA A 165 -3.51 -14.98 0.55
C ALA A 165 -4.36 -13.87 1.17
N ASP A 166 -4.06 -12.61 0.84
CA ASP A 166 -4.73 -11.42 1.38
C ASP A 166 -6.18 -11.36 0.94
N ASP A 167 -6.45 -11.55 -0.35
CA ASP A 167 -7.81 -11.49 -0.88
C ASP A 167 -8.67 -12.64 -0.34
N TRP A 168 -8.11 -13.84 -0.13
CA TRP A 168 -8.88 -14.91 0.49
C TRP A 168 -9.13 -14.64 1.98
N PHE A 169 -8.09 -14.23 2.72
CA PHE A 169 -8.19 -13.98 4.16
C PHE A 169 -9.18 -12.85 4.45
N ALA A 170 -9.22 -11.80 3.63
CA ALA A 170 -10.14 -10.69 3.77
C ALA A 170 -11.63 -11.10 3.66
N TRP A 171 -11.96 -12.19 2.96
CA TRP A 171 -13.34 -12.70 2.83
C TRP A 171 -13.68 -13.78 3.85
N TYR A 172 -12.72 -14.66 4.12
CA TYR A 172 -12.98 -15.92 4.79
C TYR A 172 -12.28 -16.08 6.14
N GLU A 173 -11.35 -15.19 6.50
CA GLU A 173 -10.62 -15.15 7.77
C GLU A 173 -9.79 -16.42 8.08
N TYR A 174 -9.31 -17.13 7.05
CA TYR A 174 -8.33 -18.23 7.15
C TYR A 174 -7.57 -18.43 5.83
N TYR A 175 -6.40 -19.07 5.89
CA TYR A 175 -5.67 -19.49 4.68
C TYR A 175 -6.12 -20.89 4.21
N PRO A 176 -6.59 -21.03 2.97
CA PRO A 176 -7.20 -22.26 2.48
C PRO A 176 -6.18 -23.29 2.00
N GLN A 177 -6.67 -24.52 1.82
CA GLN A 177 -6.06 -25.46 0.91
C GLN A 177 -6.87 -25.47 -0.39
N ILE A 178 -6.35 -24.87 -1.46
CA ILE A 178 -7.00 -24.82 -2.77
C ILE A 178 -7.01 -26.20 -3.39
N THR A 179 -8.17 -26.62 -3.86
CA THR A 179 -8.43 -27.96 -4.44
C THR A 179 -8.92 -27.89 -5.87
N GLY A 180 -9.28 -26.71 -6.36
CA GLY A 180 -9.67 -26.55 -7.75
C GLY A 180 -9.48 -25.14 -8.27
N LEU A 181 -9.29 -25.06 -9.59
CA LEU A 181 -9.10 -23.87 -10.39
C LEU A 181 -10.29 -23.69 -11.32
N ILE A 182 -10.77 -22.46 -11.48
CA ILE A 182 -11.96 -22.15 -12.27
C ILE A 182 -11.58 -21.15 -13.35
N PHE A 183 -11.64 -21.57 -14.61
CA PHE A 183 -11.39 -20.71 -15.77
C PHE A 183 -12.72 -20.38 -16.43
N LEU A 184 -12.99 -19.10 -16.69
CA LEU A 184 -14.30 -18.68 -17.20
C LEU A 184 -14.25 -17.69 -18.36
N ASN A 185 -15.16 -17.92 -19.30
CA ASN A 185 -15.54 -17.00 -20.35
C ASN A 185 -17.07 -16.97 -20.38
N ASP A 186 -17.64 -16.06 -19.59
CA ASP A 186 -19.09 -15.88 -19.49
C ASP A 186 -19.60 -14.98 -20.62
N ALA A 187 -20.55 -15.51 -21.37
CA ALA A 187 -21.00 -14.97 -22.65
C ALA A 187 -22.53 -15.02 -22.77
N ASP A 188 -23.22 -14.78 -21.66
CA ASP A 188 -24.68 -14.79 -21.56
C ASP A 188 -25.34 -13.81 -22.54
N THR A 189 -24.75 -12.62 -22.68
CA THR A 189 -25.27 -11.56 -23.56
C THR A 189 -24.43 -11.25 -24.79
N ASN A 190 -23.12 -11.52 -24.76
CA ASN A 190 -22.16 -11.17 -25.82
C ASN A 190 -21.20 -12.34 -26.10
N THR A 191 -20.60 -12.38 -27.31
CA THR A 191 -19.56 -13.37 -27.62
C THR A 191 -18.19 -12.87 -27.20
N GLY A 192 -17.39 -13.70 -26.52
CA GLY A 192 -15.99 -13.42 -26.23
C GLY A 192 -15.11 -14.66 -26.27
N SER A 193 -13.80 -14.44 -26.22
CA SER A 193 -12.79 -15.50 -26.11
C SER A 193 -11.60 -15.00 -25.29
N VAL A 194 -11.07 -15.88 -24.45
CA VAL A 194 -9.92 -15.64 -23.57
C VAL A 194 -9.03 -16.87 -23.55
N TYR A 195 -7.73 -16.63 -23.48
CA TYR A 195 -6.72 -17.67 -23.31
C TYR A 195 -6.10 -17.52 -21.92
N PHE A 196 -5.68 -18.65 -21.33
CA PHE A 196 -4.94 -18.72 -20.08
C PHE A 196 -3.68 -19.54 -20.26
N ASP A 197 -2.64 -19.16 -19.54
CA ASP A 197 -1.32 -19.79 -19.55
C ASP A 197 -0.59 -19.49 -18.23
N ASP A 198 0.49 -20.24 -17.97
CA ASP A 198 1.49 -19.93 -16.94
C ASP A 198 0.89 -19.50 -15.56
N LEU A 199 0.00 -20.32 -14.96
CA LEU A 199 -0.44 -20.13 -13.57
C LEU A 199 0.64 -20.64 -12.61
N ILE A 200 1.28 -19.72 -11.92
CA ILE A 200 2.44 -19.99 -11.06
C ILE A 200 2.32 -19.26 -9.72
N ASP A 201 2.91 -19.85 -8.69
CA ASP A 201 3.17 -19.17 -7.42
C ASP A 201 4.51 -18.42 -7.51
N ILE A 202 4.47 -17.09 -7.32
CA ILE A 202 5.64 -16.20 -7.43
C ILE A 202 6.10 -15.68 -6.06
N SER A 203 5.55 -16.20 -4.96
CA SER A 203 5.72 -15.63 -3.62
C SER A 203 7.18 -15.57 -3.17
N ASP A 204 7.96 -16.62 -3.49
CA ASP A 204 9.39 -16.72 -3.18
C ASP A 204 10.25 -15.75 -4.01
N ASP A 205 9.70 -15.16 -5.08
CA ASP A 205 10.39 -14.27 -6.02
C ASP A 205 10.00 -12.79 -5.81
N LEU A 206 9.07 -12.50 -4.89
CA LEU A 206 8.68 -11.14 -4.55
C LEU A 206 9.76 -10.43 -3.71
N PRO A 207 9.92 -9.10 -3.89
CA PRO A 207 10.76 -8.28 -3.02
C PRO A 207 10.41 -8.42 -1.53
N ILE A 208 11.42 -8.50 -0.67
CA ILE A 208 11.25 -8.59 0.78
C ILE A 208 11.67 -7.26 1.42
N ALA A 209 10.75 -6.63 2.15
CA ALA A 209 11.04 -5.38 2.84
C ALA A 209 12.11 -5.56 3.95
N PRO A 210 13.02 -4.59 4.15
CA PRO A 210 14.03 -4.68 5.19
C PRO A 210 13.42 -4.61 6.59
N GLU A 211 13.87 -5.48 7.50
CA GLU A 211 13.52 -5.40 8.92
C GLU A 211 14.61 -4.67 9.71
N LEU A 212 14.22 -3.79 10.63
CA LEU A 212 15.14 -2.90 11.34
C LEU A 212 15.21 -3.18 12.84
N VAL A 213 16.42 -3.20 13.38
CA VAL A 213 16.68 -3.15 14.82
C VAL A 213 17.55 -1.94 15.14
N LEU A 214 17.04 -1.05 15.99
CA LEU A 214 17.72 0.19 16.37
C LEU A 214 18.33 0.10 17.76
N TYR A 215 19.49 0.72 17.94
CA TYR A 215 20.05 0.97 19.26
C TYR A 215 20.89 2.24 19.28
N TYR A 216 21.03 2.85 20.45
CA TYR A 216 21.77 4.10 20.61
C TYR A 216 22.64 4.12 21.86
N LEU A 217 23.64 5.00 21.85
CA LEU A 217 24.52 5.27 22.98
C LEU A 217 24.50 6.76 23.31
N VAL A 218 24.01 7.09 24.51
CA VAL A 218 24.04 8.47 25.02
C VAL A 218 25.46 8.82 25.46
N GLY A 219 25.99 9.88 24.88
CA GLY A 219 27.31 10.43 25.13
C GLY A 219 27.37 11.41 26.31
N ASP A 220 28.40 12.26 26.29
CA ASP A 220 28.64 13.24 27.34
C ASP A 220 27.74 14.48 27.19
N GLU A 221 27.14 14.92 28.30
CA GLU A 221 26.47 16.23 28.36
C GLU A 221 27.51 17.36 28.43
N TYR A 222 27.31 18.40 27.63
CA TYR A 222 28.09 19.64 27.74
C TYR A 222 27.22 20.90 27.65
N ARG A 223 27.80 22.03 28.06
CA ARG A 223 27.14 23.34 28.06
C ARG A 223 27.92 24.36 27.26
N ASP A 224 27.22 25.11 26.41
CA ASP A 224 27.81 26.20 25.63
C ASP A 224 28.07 27.45 26.50
N SER A 225 28.74 28.46 25.90
CA SER A 225 29.03 29.73 26.57
C SER A 225 27.80 30.55 27.01
N ARG A 226 26.60 30.17 26.54
CA ARG A 226 25.29 30.73 26.91
C ARG A 226 24.51 29.83 27.86
N ASN A 227 25.17 28.79 28.41
CA ASN A 227 24.61 27.78 29.30
C ASN A 227 23.51 26.89 28.67
N LYS A 228 23.42 26.85 27.33
CA LYS A 228 22.59 25.86 26.62
C LYS A 228 23.20 24.48 26.79
N ARG A 229 22.36 23.50 27.09
CA ARG A 229 22.76 22.11 27.28
C ARG A 229 22.68 21.37 25.95
N SER A 230 23.68 20.55 25.67
CA SER A 230 23.74 19.66 24.53
C SER A 230 24.10 18.25 24.96
N ILE A 231 23.59 17.27 24.25
CA ILE A 231 23.87 15.84 24.47
C ILE A 231 24.16 15.22 23.10
N ASP A 232 25.30 14.57 22.98
CA ASP A 232 25.63 13.78 21.79
C ASP A 232 25.03 12.38 21.95
N VAL A 233 24.38 11.88 20.91
CA VAL A 233 23.85 10.52 20.84
C VAL A 233 24.37 9.87 19.57
N GLN A 234 24.96 8.68 19.73
CA GLN A 234 25.37 7.85 18.60
C GLN A 234 24.26 6.83 18.33
N PHE A 235 23.80 6.76 17.09
CA PHE A 235 22.82 5.80 16.62
C PHE A 235 23.48 4.68 15.85
N TYR A 236 22.82 3.53 15.87
CA TYR A 236 23.18 2.37 15.09
C TYR A 236 21.92 1.67 14.59
N SER A 237 22.04 1.04 13.44
CA SER A 237 21.00 0.18 12.88
C SER A 237 21.56 -1.20 12.54
N MET A 238 20.70 -2.21 12.64
CA MET A 238 20.92 -3.52 12.03
C MET A 238 19.77 -3.74 11.06
N VAL A 239 20.11 -3.84 9.77
CA VAL A 239 19.18 -4.15 8.68
C VAL A 239 19.23 -5.65 8.42
N ILE A 240 18.06 -6.29 8.43
CA ILE A 240 17.88 -7.70 8.08
C ILE A 240 17.08 -7.73 6.79
N ASP A 241 17.78 -8.11 5.73
CA ASP A 241 17.26 -8.07 4.38
C ASP A 241 17.88 -9.24 3.60
N PRO A 242 17.08 -10.24 3.23
CA PRO A 242 17.58 -11.48 2.63
C PRO A 242 17.87 -11.38 1.13
N ASP A 243 17.24 -10.45 0.41
CA ASP A 243 17.32 -10.28 -1.05
C ASP A 243 18.15 -9.06 -1.48
N SER A 244 18.36 -8.09 -0.58
CA SER A 244 19.06 -6.84 -0.89
C SER A 244 20.30 -6.62 -0.02
N ALA A 245 21.35 -6.05 -0.63
CA ALA A 245 22.62 -5.73 0.03
C ALA A 245 22.96 -4.24 0.03
N GLU A 246 22.18 -3.43 -0.70
CA GLU A 246 22.32 -1.98 -0.79
C GLU A 246 21.07 -1.34 -0.16
N HIS A 247 21.30 -0.32 0.67
CA HIS A 247 20.27 0.32 1.48
C HIS A 247 20.49 1.83 1.53
N ASP A 248 19.42 2.59 1.36
CA ASP A 248 19.37 4.03 1.59
C ASP A 248 18.71 4.32 2.94
N PHE A 249 19.41 5.09 3.78
CA PHE A 249 19.00 5.39 5.16
C PHE A 249 18.40 6.80 5.25
N PHE A 250 17.33 6.95 6.00
CA PHE A 250 16.68 8.24 6.27
C PHE A 250 16.31 8.34 7.75
N TRP A 251 17.16 9.03 8.50
CA TRP A 251 16.97 9.30 9.92
C TRP A 251 16.22 10.62 10.13
N ASP A 252 15.21 10.58 10.97
CA ASP A 252 14.60 11.75 11.62
C ASP A 252 14.83 11.65 13.12
N PHE A 253 15.51 12.64 13.71
CA PHE A 253 15.92 12.60 15.11
C PHE A 253 14.85 13.11 16.09
N GLY A 254 13.71 13.58 15.59
CA GLY A 254 12.63 14.10 16.42
C GLY A 254 12.78 15.58 16.81
N ASP A 255 13.86 16.24 16.37
CA ASP A 255 14.14 17.65 16.68
C ASP A 255 14.22 18.54 15.43
N GLY A 256 13.72 18.03 14.31
CA GLY A 256 13.70 18.68 12.99
C GLY A 256 15.00 18.57 12.20
N GLU A 257 16.01 17.85 12.71
CA GLU A 257 17.24 17.52 11.97
C GLU A 257 17.21 16.06 11.49
N THR A 258 17.88 15.79 10.37
CA THR A 258 17.87 14.49 9.69
C THR A 258 19.27 14.03 9.28
N SER A 259 19.42 12.76 8.90
CA SER A 259 20.67 12.20 8.36
C SER A 259 20.43 11.06 7.38
N ASN A 260 21.35 10.88 6.44
CA ASN A 260 21.37 9.72 5.53
C ASN A 260 22.60 8.82 5.75
N GLU A 261 23.31 8.99 6.88
CA GLU A 261 24.39 8.08 7.26
C GLU A 261 23.81 6.81 7.90
N GLU A 262 24.47 5.66 7.71
CA GLU A 262 24.07 4.36 8.28
C GLU A 262 24.06 4.38 9.83
N ASP A 263 25.13 4.91 10.42
CA ASP A 263 25.33 5.02 11.89
C ASP A 263 25.64 6.48 12.30
N PRO A 264 24.66 7.40 12.30
CA PRO A 264 24.92 8.81 12.53
C PRO A 264 25.17 9.12 14.00
N MET A 265 25.98 10.16 14.24
CA MET A 265 26.05 10.84 15.54
C MET A 265 25.28 12.15 15.45
N HIS A 266 24.30 12.34 16.34
CA HIS A 266 23.51 13.57 16.43
C HIS A 266 23.73 14.29 17.75
N THR A 267 23.59 15.61 17.75
CA THR A 267 23.69 16.44 18.95
C THR A 267 22.34 17.12 19.22
N TYR A 268 21.67 16.68 20.27
CA TYR A 268 20.43 17.30 20.74
C TYR A 268 20.69 18.58 21.51
N PHE A 269 19.89 19.61 21.25
CA PHE A 269 19.85 20.84 22.06
C PHE A 269 18.64 20.82 22.98
N VAL A 270 18.88 20.74 24.30
CA VAL A 270 17.80 20.66 25.28
C VAL A 270 17.06 22.00 25.36
N GLN A 271 15.90 22.06 24.71
CA GLN A 271 15.07 23.27 24.60
C GLN A 271 13.66 23.06 25.13
N ASP A 272 13.20 21.81 25.19
CA ASP A 272 11.82 21.43 25.49
C ASP A 272 11.80 20.19 26.41
N ASP A 273 10.67 19.96 27.10
CA ASP A 273 10.42 18.82 27.98
C ASP A 273 9.56 17.76 27.29
N HIS A 274 10.19 16.97 26.42
CA HIS A 274 9.55 15.81 25.84
C HIS A 274 10.54 14.72 25.47
N VAL A 275 10.01 13.52 25.30
CA VAL A 275 10.71 12.40 24.68
C VAL A 275 10.84 12.69 23.19
N TYR A 276 12.00 12.35 22.63
CA TYR A 276 12.23 12.40 21.19
C TYR A 276 12.08 11.01 20.62
N THR A 277 11.12 10.81 19.73
CA THR A 277 11.05 9.61 18.91
C THR A 277 11.94 9.79 17.71
N VAL A 278 12.96 8.93 17.62
CA VAL A 278 13.86 8.85 16.47
C VAL A 278 13.31 7.81 15.53
N LEU A 279 13.06 8.21 14.29
CA LEU A 279 12.60 7.34 13.21
C LEU A 279 13.76 7.04 12.28
N LEU A 280 13.92 5.78 11.91
CA LEU A 280 14.70 5.35 10.76
C LEU A 280 13.76 4.74 9.73
N GLN A 281 13.86 5.23 8.50
CA GLN A 281 13.31 4.59 7.31
C GLN A 281 14.48 4.09 6.47
N VAL A 282 14.39 2.85 6.00
CA VAL A 282 15.39 2.24 5.09
C VAL A 282 14.68 1.80 3.83
N MET A 283 15.21 2.19 2.68
CA MET A 283 14.76 1.68 1.39
C MET A 283 15.85 0.80 0.79
N ASP A 284 15.48 -0.34 0.24
CA ASP A 284 16.40 -1.23 -0.45
C ASP A 284 16.41 -0.98 -1.98
N ASP A 285 17.19 -1.76 -2.74
CA ASP A 285 17.27 -1.60 -4.20
C ASP A 285 16.06 -2.18 -4.96
N THR A 286 15.17 -2.89 -4.27
CA THR A 286 13.86 -3.32 -4.80
C THR A 286 12.75 -2.28 -4.61
N GLN A 287 13.05 -1.15 -3.96
CA GLN A 287 12.13 -0.05 -3.63
C GLN A 287 11.08 -0.44 -2.57
N THR A 288 11.43 -1.38 -1.69
CA THR A 288 10.65 -1.68 -0.49
C THR A 288 11.22 -0.95 0.72
N TRP A 289 10.38 -0.78 1.75
CA TRP A 289 10.64 0.11 2.88
C TRP A 289 10.57 -0.66 4.19
N GLY A 290 11.59 -0.46 5.02
CA GLY A 290 11.69 -0.88 6.40
C GLY A 290 11.60 0.30 7.34
N TYR A 291 10.93 0.13 8.47
CA TYR A 291 10.74 1.18 9.46
C TYR A 291 11.14 0.71 10.85
N GLY A 292 11.72 1.62 11.63
CA GLY A 292 12.05 1.38 13.02
C GLY A 292 12.10 2.69 13.78
N SER A 293 11.76 2.65 15.06
CA SER A 293 11.91 3.83 15.92
C SER A 293 12.50 3.49 17.28
N CYS A 294 13.05 4.50 17.94
CA CYS A 294 13.45 4.41 19.34
C CYS A 294 13.24 5.74 20.04
N GLN A 295 12.96 5.68 21.34
CA GLN A 295 12.72 6.86 22.15
C GLN A 295 13.96 7.27 22.95
N ILE A 296 14.25 8.57 22.94
CA ILE A 296 15.31 9.19 23.74
C ILE A 296 14.70 10.16 24.73
N GLU A 297 14.95 9.92 26.01
CA GLU A 297 14.59 10.83 27.07
C GLU A 297 15.76 11.79 27.36
N ILE A 298 15.52 13.07 27.12
CA ILE A 298 16.46 14.15 27.44
C ILE A 298 15.86 14.98 28.58
N GLU A 299 16.58 15.06 29.71
CA GLU A 299 16.12 15.71 30.95
C GLU A 299 15.43 17.09 30.77
N ALA A 300 14.33 17.28 31.51
CA ALA A 300 13.26 18.27 31.35
C ALA A 300 13.59 19.77 31.11
N GLY A 301 12.85 20.37 30.18
CA GLY A 301 12.67 21.81 29.89
C GLY A 301 11.28 22.38 30.26
N GLU A 302 10.76 23.35 29.49
CA GLU A 302 9.32 23.72 29.51
C GLU A 302 8.65 23.12 28.27
N THR A 303 7.47 22.49 28.43
CA THR A 303 6.74 21.78 27.36
C THR A 303 6.16 22.70 26.27
N SER A 304 6.35 22.37 24.98
CA SER A 304 5.62 23.00 23.85
C SER A 304 4.22 22.44 23.60
N PHE A 305 3.85 21.31 24.21
CA PHE A 305 2.54 20.69 24.07
C PHE A 305 1.35 21.55 24.55
N PRO A 306 0.14 21.32 24.00
CA PRO A 306 -0.24 20.26 23.06
C PRO A 306 0.20 20.52 21.62
N LEU A 307 0.52 19.45 20.89
CA LEU A 307 0.60 19.45 19.43
C LEU A 307 -0.80 19.70 18.86
N THR A 308 -0.88 20.53 17.83
CA THR A 308 -2.12 20.90 17.14
C THR A 308 -2.06 20.53 15.67
N MET A 309 -3.15 19.94 15.17
CA MET A 309 -3.28 19.54 13.77
C MET A 309 -4.55 20.15 13.15
N ASN A 310 -4.45 20.56 11.90
CA ASN A 310 -5.57 20.91 11.04
C ASN A 310 -5.86 19.77 10.07
N PHE A 311 -7.14 19.45 9.90
CA PHE A 311 -7.62 18.55 8.84
C PHE A 311 -8.54 19.34 7.92
N VAL A 312 -8.13 19.47 6.67
CA VAL A 312 -8.87 20.15 5.60
C VAL A 312 -9.53 19.08 4.73
N GLY A 313 -10.78 19.32 4.36
CA GLY A 313 -11.46 18.43 3.42
C GLY A 313 -10.91 18.56 2.00
N ASP A 314 -11.66 18.03 1.03
CA ASP A 314 -11.28 17.96 -0.38
C ASP A 314 -10.84 19.30 -0.97
N ILE A 315 -9.55 19.39 -1.32
CA ILE A 315 -8.97 20.46 -2.12
C ILE A 315 -9.05 20.03 -3.59
N MET A 316 -9.98 20.64 -4.32
CA MET A 316 -10.17 20.43 -5.76
C MET A 316 -9.72 21.68 -6.53
N LEU A 317 -8.48 21.66 -7.04
CA LEU A 317 -7.87 22.73 -7.84
C LEU A 317 -8.22 22.62 -9.33
N ALA A 318 -9.43 22.16 -9.62
CA ALA A 318 -9.94 21.90 -10.96
C ALA A 318 -11.30 22.57 -11.19
N ARG A 319 -12.01 22.20 -12.25
CA ARG A 319 -13.43 22.54 -12.47
C ARG A 319 -13.68 24.06 -12.51
N GLY A 320 -12.89 24.78 -13.30
CA GLY A 320 -13.06 26.22 -13.52
C GLY A 320 -12.19 27.10 -12.62
N MET A 321 -11.40 26.50 -11.71
CA MET A 321 -10.39 27.22 -10.93
C MET A 321 -9.27 27.77 -11.80
N GLU A 322 -9.02 27.18 -12.97
CA GLU A 322 -7.94 27.57 -13.88
C GLU A 322 -8.07 29.04 -14.32
N ASN A 323 -9.30 29.53 -14.51
CA ASN A 323 -9.57 30.93 -14.85
C ASN A 323 -9.28 31.90 -13.69
N LEU A 324 -9.55 31.48 -12.44
CA LEU A 324 -9.23 32.27 -11.25
C LEU A 324 -7.71 32.32 -11.05
N ILE A 325 -7.06 31.16 -11.11
CA ILE A 325 -5.61 31.00 -10.91
C ILE A 325 -4.85 31.79 -11.97
N SER A 326 -5.22 31.66 -13.25
CA SER A 326 -4.58 32.42 -14.34
C SER A 326 -4.78 33.93 -14.25
N SER A 327 -5.83 34.40 -13.58
CA SER A 327 -6.11 35.83 -13.40
C SER A 327 -5.42 36.43 -12.17
N ASN A 328 -5.34 35.67 -11.08
CA ASN A 328 -5.02 36.19 -9.74
C ASN A 328 -3.83 35.52 -9.05
N GLY A 329 -3.27 34.45 -9.62
CA GLY A 329 -2.28 33.59 -8.95
C GLY A 329 -2.94 32.45 -8.17
N ILE A 330 -2.19 31.37 -7.94
CA ILE A 330 -2.67 30.17 -7.21
C ILE A 330 -2.92 30.50 -5.73
N GLU A 331 -2.11 31.38 -5.16
CA GLU A 331 -2.16 31.86 -3.78
C GLU A 331 -3.52 32.49 -3.45
N SER A 332 -4.15 33.13 -4.44
CA SER A 332 -5.45 33.80 -4.27
C SER A 332 -6.59 32.85 -3.89
N ILE A 333 -6.45 31.55 -4.18
CA ILE A 333 -7.41 30.51 -3.76
C ILE A 333 -7.35 30.31 -2.24
N PHE A 334 -6.17 30.45 -1.65
CA PHE A 334 -5.89 30.15 -0.25
C PHE A 334 -5.82 31.39 0.64
N ASP A 335 -5.65 32.59 0.10
CA ASP A 335 -5.62 33.84 0.88
C ASP A 335 -6.72 33.97 1.96
N PRO A 336 -7.99 33.57 1.70
CA PRO A 336 -9.04 33.63 2.73
C PRO A 336 -8.90 32.59 3.85
N THR A 337 -8.17 31.49 3.61
CA THR A 337 -7.99 30.37 4.54
C THR A 337 -6.68 30.44 5.31
N ILE A 338 -5.69 31.22 4.87
CA ILE A 338 -4.38 31.40 5.56
C ILE A 338 -4.52 31.61 7.08
N PRO A 339 -5.45 32.43 7.62
CA PRO A 339 -5.55 32.61 9.07
C PRO A 339 -5.98 31.37 9.87
N TYR A 340 -6.41 30.30 9.19
CA TYR A 340 -6.82 29.03 9.79
C TYR A 340 -5.85 27.88 9.46
N LEU A 341 -4.88 28.10 8.59
CA LEU A 341 -3.82 27.15 8.20
C LEU A 341 -2.46 27.73 8.63
N ASN A 342 -1.34 27.26 8.05
CA ASN A 342 0.00 27.78 8.34
C ASN A 342 0.25 27.79 9.87
N ASP A 343 0.78 28.89 10.44
CA ASP A 343 1.01 29.10 11.88
C ASP A 343 -0.22 28.90 12.82
N ALA A 344 -1.41 28.57 12.30
CA ALA A 344 -2.58 28.25 13.11
C ALA A 344 -2.56 26.85 13.74
N ALA A 345 -1.76 25.93 13.20
CA ALA A 345 -1.50 24.60 13.75
C ALA A 345 -0.05 24.19 13.47
N ASP A 346 0.42 23.13 14.12
CA ASP A 346 1.77 22.61 13.91
C ASP A 346 1.84 21.73 12.65
N ILE A 347 0.72 21.09 12.29
CA ILE A 347 0.60 20.22 11.09
C ILE A 347 -0.74 20.50 10.42
N SER A 348 -0.76 20.65 9.10
CA SER A 348 -1.98 20.72 8.30
C SER A 348 -2.01 19.62 7.24
N VAL A 349 -3.08 18.82 7.30
CA VAL A 349 -3.35 17.70 6.41
C VAL A 349 -4.57 18.01 5.55
N ALA A 350 -4.56 17.62 4.28
CA ALA A 350 -5.69 17.80 3.38
C ALA A 350 -5.93 16.59 2.46
N ASN A 351 -7.15 16.42 1.95
CA ASN A 351 -7.38 15.50 0.83
C ASN A 351 -7.19 16.24 -0.51
N LEU A 352 -6.26 15.80 -1.36
CA LEU A 352 -6.08 16.36 -2.70
C LEU A 352 -6.96 15.62 -3.70
N GLU A 353 -8.17 16.13 -3.91
CA GLU A 353 -9.21 15.47 -4.72
C GLU A 353 -9.14 15.86 -6.21
N CYS A 354 -7.92 16.01 -6.74
CA CYS A 354 -7.68 16.10 -8.17
C CYS A 354 -6.21 15.80 -8.48
N PRO A 355 -5.91 15.09 -9.58
CA PRO A 355 -4.55 14.93 -10.03
C PRO A 355 -4.00 16.26 -10.55
N LEU A 356 -2.72 16.48 -10.30
CA LEU A 356 -1.92 17.59 -10.80
C LEU A 356 -1.06 17.07 -11.95
N THR A 357 -1.54 17.24 -13.18
CA THR A 357 -0.98 16.51 -14.33
C THR A 357 -1.06 17.33 -15.61
N ASN A 358 -0.08 17.14 -16.49
CA ASN A 358 -0.08 17.58 -17.88
C ASN A 358 -0.74 16.55 -18.82
N SER A 359 -0.88 15.29 -18.39
CA SER A 359 -1.49 14.21 -19.18
C SER A 359 -2.87 14.59 -19.70
N ASN A 360 -3.17 14.15 -20.91
CA ASN A 360 -4.51 14.28 -21.50
C ASN A 360 -5.20 12.93 -21.68
N GLN A 361 -4.57 11.85 -21.22
CA GLN A 361 -5.15 10.52 -21.21
C GLN A 361 -5.98 10.37 -19.94
N HIS A 362 -7.28 10.63 -20.05
CA HIS A 362 -8.19 10.42 -18.92
C HIS A 362 -8.71 8.99 -18.90
N HIS A 363 -9.24 8.60 -17.75
CA HIS A 363 -9.93 7.34 -17.53
C HIS A 363 -11.00 7.08 -18.60
N PRO A 364 -11.03 5.88 -19.24
CA PRO A 364 -11.86 5.64 -20.43
C PRO A 364 -13.36 5.68 -20.16
N THR A 365 -13.79 5.30 -18.96
CA THR A 365 -15.21 5.16 -18.58
C THR A 365 -15.72 6.25 -17.63
N LYS A 366 -14.84 7.07 -17.04
CA LYS A 366 -15.29 8.13 -16.13
C LYS A 366 -15.95 9.26 -16.91
N THR A 367 -17.12 9.66 -16.43
CA THR A 367 -17.87 10.80 -16.97
C THR A 367 -17.48 12.13 -16.34
N ILE A 368 -16.86 12.08 -15.17
CA ILE A 368 -16.35 13.23 -14.42
C ILE A 368 -14.89 12.94 -14.12
N TYR A 369 -14.03 13.85 -14.53
CA TYR A 369 -12.61 13.85 -14.24
C TYR A 369 -12.16 15.28 -13.91
N PHE A 370 -11.24 15.40 -12.96
CA PHE A 370 -10.64 16.64 -12.50
C PHE A 370 -9.18 16.69 -12.89
N LYS A 371 -8.72 17.89 -13.23
CA LYS A 371 -7.34 18.14 -13.64
C LYS A 371 -6.90 19.48 -13.09
N GLY A 372 -5.89 19.45 -12.21
CA GLY A 372 -5.07 20.61 -11.90
C GLY A 372 -3.79 20.58 -12.72
N GLU A 373 -3.15 21.73 -12.89
CA GLU A 373 -1.79 21.79 -13.47
C GLU A 373 -0.77 21.44 -12.36
N PRO A 374 0.37 20.79 -12.68
CA PRO A 374 1.41 20.46 -11.69
C PRO A 374 1.86 21.65 -10.83
N GLU A 375 1.94 22.85 -11.41
CA GLU A 375 2.36 24.04 -10.67
C GLU A 375 1.36 24.47 -9.59
N TYR A 376 0.13 23.94 -9.57
CA TYR A 376 -0.85 24.28 -8.55
C TYR A 376 -0.49 23.74 -7.16
N ALA A 377 0.45 22.78 -7.07
CA ALA A 377 1.06 22.35 -5.81
C ALA A 377 1.73 23.50 -5.05
N GLU A 378 2.20 24.56 -5.73
CA GLU A 378 2.72 25.78 -5.10
C GLU A 378 1.68 26.42 -4.16
N GLY A 379 0.39 26.33 -4.51
CA GLY A 379 -0.71 26.84 -3.70
C GLY A 379 -0.88 26.11 -2.37
N LEU A 380 -0.71 24.78 -2.40
CA LEU A 380 -0.79 23.93 -1.21
C LEU A 380 0.36 24.28 -0.26
N SER A 381 1.57 24.39 -0.78
CA SER A 381 2.75 24.83 -0.02
C SER A 381 2.57 26.25 0.55
N TYR A 382 2.06 27.20 -0.25
CA TYR A 382 1.75 28.56 0.22
C TYR A 382 0.72 28.57 1.36
N ALA A 383 -0.24 27.65 1.33
CA ALA A 383 -1.25 27.51 2.36
C ALA A 383 -0.71 26.92 3.68
N GLY A 384 0.52 26.39 3.68
CA GLY A 384 1.06 25.61 4.80
C GLY A 384 0.31 24.30 4.96
N ILE A 385 0.18 23.54 3.86
CA ILE A 385 -0.25 22.14 3.87
C ILE A 385 1.01 21.29 3.78
N GLU A 386 1.24 20.47 4.80
CA GLU A 386 2.42 19.62 4.90
C GLU A 386 2.17 18.23 4.32
N ILE A 387 0.94 17.72 4.43
CA ILE A 387 0.58 16.34 4.05
C ILE A 387 -0.72 16.34 3.25
N VAL A 388 -0.76 15.53 2.18
CA VAL A 388 -2.00 15.27 1.44
C VAL A 388 -2.36 13.80 1.31
N SER A 389 -3.64 13.48 1.51
CA SER A 389 -4.24 12.23 1.07
C SER A 389 -4.40 12.24 -0.44
N LEU A 390 -3.95 11.18 -1.09
CA LEU A 390 -4.26 10.83 -2.47
C LEU A 390 -5.31 9.71 -2.56
N ALA A 391 -5.74 9.14 -1.43
CA ALA A 391 -6.73 8.08 -1.40
C ALA A 391 -8.13 8.65 -1.66
N ASN A 392 -8.48 8.88 -2.92
CA ASN A 392 -9.80 9.32 -3.34
C ASN A 392 -10.11 8.85 -4.76
N ASN A 393 -11.39 8.89 -5.15
CA ASN A 393 -11.78 8.42 -6.48
C ASN A 393 -11.24 9.26 -7.64
N HIS A 394 -10.68 10.45 -7.40
CA HIS A 394 -10.21 11.34 -8.46
C HIS A 394 -8.73 11.22 -8.77
N VAL A 395 -7.90 10.66 -7.89
CA VAL A 395 -6.46 10.50 -8.14
C VAL A 395 -6.15 9.75 -9.43
N TYR A 396 -6.99 8.76 -9.79
CA TYR A 396 -6.83 7.93 -10.98
C TYR A 396 -7.56 8.46 -12.23
N ASP A 397 -8.02 9.72 -12.22
CA ASP A 397 -8.71 10.35 -13.35
C ASP A 397 -7.89 10.38 -14.63
N TYR A 398 -6.56 10.44 -14.50
CA TYR A 398 -5.60 10.48 -15.61
C TYR A 398 -4.67 9.26 -15.63
N LEU A 399 -5.15 8.14 -15.05
CA LEU A 399 -4.45 6.86 -14.97
C LEU A 399 -3.07 7.00 -14.30
N LEU A 400 -2.16 6.06 -14.57
CA LEU A 400 -0.80 6.05 -14.02
C LEU A 400 -0.04 7.38 -14.22
N PRO A 401 -0.02 8.00 -15.43
CA PRO A 401 0.66 9.29 -15.60
C PRO A 401 0.10 10.40 -14.70
N GLY A 402 -1.20 10.35 -14.39
CA GLY A 402 -1.83 11.28 -13.47
C GLY A 402 -1.32 11.15 -12.04
N ILE A 403 -1.15 9.91 -11.56
CA ILE A 403 -0.58 9.62 -10.24
C ILE A 403 0.89 10.10 -10.19
N GLU A 404 1.73 9.61 -11.09
CA GLU A 404 3.18 9.88 -11.07
C GLU A 404 3.48 11.38 -11.19
N GLU A 405 2.78 12.12 -12.05
CA GLU A 405 2.97 13.56 -12.19
C GLU A 405 2.46 14.33 -10.96
N THR A 406 1.42 13.84 -10.29
CA THR A 406 0.92 14.45 -9.04
C THR A 406 1.93 14.27 -7.92
N GLN A 407 2.44 13.05 -7.73
CA GLN A 407 3.46 12.71 -6.75
C GLN A 407 4.72 13.55 -6.97
N ALA A 408 5.23 13.61 -8.21
CA ALA A 408 6.38 14.43 -8.57
C ALA A 408 6.16 15.93 -8.34
N ALA A 409 4.93 16.43 -8.54
CA ALA A 409 4.58 17.82 -8.23
C ALA A 409 4.62 18.08 -6.71
N LEU A 410 4.10 17.15 -5.90
CA LEU A 410 4.11 17.27 -4.44
C LEU A 410 5.54 17.20 -3.87
N ASP A 411 6.37 16.28 -4.37
CA ASP A 411 7.79 16.17 -4.02
C ASP A 411 8.54 17.48 -4.30
N ALA A 412 8.27 18.11 -5.46
CA ALA A 412 8.92 19.37 -5.85
C ALA A 412 8.62 20.54 -4.91
N PHE A 413 7.53 20.47 -4.13
CA PHE A 413 7.14 21.45 -3.13
C PHE A 413 7.28 20.97 -1.69
N GLY A 414 7.85 19.77 -1.47
CA GLY A 414 8.08 19.22 -0.14
C GLY A 414 6.80 18.88 0.62
N ILE A 415 5.73 18.52 -0.10
CA ILE A 415 4.45 18.09 0.48
C ILE A 415 4.47 16.56 0.52
N LEU A 416 4.29 15.98 1.70
CA LEU A 416 4.23 14.53 1.87
C LEU A 416 2.87 14.01 1.41
N TYR A 417 2.83 12.77 0.94
CA TYR A 417 1.60 12.16 0.44
C TYR A 417 1.59 10.64 0.59
N SER A 418 0.38 10.09 0.63
CA SER A 418 0.13 8.65 0.58
C SER A 418 -1.31 8.39 0.14
N GLY A 419 -1.67 7.12 -0.08
CA GLY A 419 -3.02 6.68 -0.39
C GLY A 419 -3.25 6.37 -1.87
N ALA A 420 -2.22 6.48 -2.71
CA ALA A 420 -2.24 6.07 -4.10
C ALA A 420 -0.83 5.81 -4.62
N GLY A 421 -0.71 4.90 -5.59
CA GLY A 421 0.59 4.51 -6.14
C GLY A 421 0.47 3.67 -7.42
N VAL A 422 1.62 3.20 -7.90
CA VAL A 422 1.75 2.38 -9.11
C VAL A 422 1.22 0.95 -8.90
N ASN A 423 1.09 0.53 -7.64
CA ASN A 423 0.55 -0.75 -7.19
C ASN A 423 -0.01 -0.62 -5.76
N SER A 424 -0.56 -1.70 -5.21
CA SER A 424 -1.10 -1.73 -3.85
C SER A 424 -0.03 -1.49 -2.79
N TYR A 425 1.19 -2.02 -2.97
CA TYR A 425 2.29 -1.83 -2.03
C TYR A 425 2.58 -0.34 -1.78
N GLU A 426 2.76 0.44 -2.84
CA GLU A 426 3.00 1.88 -2.75
C GLU A 426 1.76 2.63 -2.23
N ALA A 427 0.57 2.26 -2.71
CA ALA A 427 -0.66 2.95 -2.34
C ALA A 427 -0.92 2.90 -0.82
N TYR A 428 -0.53 1.82 -0.15
CA TYR A 428 -0.69 1.61 1.30
C TYR A 428 0.49 2.09 2.16
N GLN A 429 1.57 2.64 1.57
CA GLN A 429 2.71 3.13 2.37
C GLN A 429 2.26 4.25 3.33
N PRO A 430 2.74 4.28 4.57
CA PRO A 430 2.43 5.36 5.50
C PRO A 430 3.17 6.65 5.14
N VAL A 431 2.68 7.78 5.63
CA VAL A 431 3.49 8.99 5.80
C VAL A 431 3.85 9.13 7.27
N PHE A 432 5.15 9.21 7.57
CA PHE A 432 5.61 9.62 8.89
C PHE A 432 5.90 11.12 8.92
N TYR A 433 5.52 11.78 10.01
CA TYR A 433 5.84 13.17 10.25
C TYR A 433 6.21 13.38 11.71
N ASP A 434 7.44 13.82 11.95
CA ASP A 434 7.85 14.28 13.27
C ASP A 434 7.47 15.75 13.49
N GLN A 435 6.90 16.02 14.66
CA GLN A 435 6.75 17.38 15.14
C GLN A 435 6.93 17.42 16.66
N SER A 436 7.93 18.18 17.10
CA SER A 436 8.26 18.31 18.52
C SER A 436 8.48 16.95 19.19
N GLY A 437 9.24 16.06 18.52
CA GLY A 437 9.65 14.74 19.01
C GLY A 437 8.55 13.69 19.03
N VAL A 438 7.40 13.97 18.43
CA VAL A 438 6.29 13.02 18.26
C VAL A 438 6.25 12.57 16.82
N ASN A 439 6.52 11.29 16.59
CA ASN A 439 6.39 10.68 15.28
C ASN A 439 4.93 10.27 15.05
N THR A 440 4.25 10.92 14.09
CA THR A 440 2.88 10.58 13.70
C THR A 440 2.89 9.82 12.37
N ALA A 441 2.25 8.66 12.32
CA ALA A 441 1.94 7.96 11.08
C ALA A 441 0.56 8.38 10.55
N PHE A 442 0.50 8.73 9.26
CA PHE A 442 -0.72 9.04 8.53
C PHE A 442 -1.01 7.94 7.52
N LEU A 443 -2.23 7.42 7.58
CA LEU A 443 -2.75 6.32 6.77
C LEU A 443 -3.99 6.81 6.01
N PHE A 444 -4.05 6.54 4.70
CA PHE A 444 -5.08 7.07 3.83
C PHE A 444 -5.74 5.95 3.03
N SER A 445 -7.07 5.88 2.98
CA SER A 445 -7.78 4.85 2.20
C SER A 445 -9.15 5.31 1.71
N SER A 446 -9.66 4.71 0.63
CA SER A 446 -10.96 5.04 0.03
C SER A 446 -11.81 3.82 -0.31
N ASP A 447 -13.15 3.93 -0.18
CA ASP A 447 -14.11 2.91 -0.65
C ASP A 447 -14.67 3.20 -2.05
N ARG A 448 -14.21 4.27 -2.71
CA ARG A 448 -14.82 4.77 -3.95
C ARG A 448 -14.21 4.10 -5.19
N THR A 449 -14.26 2.78 -5.23
CA THR A 449 -13.67 1.89 -6.28
C THR A 449 -14.19 2.14 -7.69
N GLY A 450 -15.33 2.81 -7.81
CA GLY A 450 -16.02 3.05 -9.07
C GLY A 450 -17.04 1.99 -9.46
N GLN A 451 -17.27 0.99 -8.62
CA GLN A 451 -18.27 -0.05 -8.87
C GLN A 451 -19.70 0.49 -8.87
N TYR A 452 -20.03 1.47 -8.03
CA TYR A 452 -21.39 2.05 -8.04
C TYR A 452 -21.79 2.71 -9.37
N ASN A 453 -20.82 3.08 -10.20
CA ASN A 453 -21.03 3.86 -11.43
C ASN A 453 -20.36 3.23 -12.67
N ASN A 454 -19.87 1.99 -12.57
CA ASN A 454 -19.14 1.28 -13.63
C ASN A 454 -17.93 2.05 -14.21
N TYR A 455 -16.92 2.29 -13.39
CA TYR A 455 -15.67 2.91 -13.84
C TYR A 455 -14.57 1.87 -14.07
N GLN A 456 -14.69 1.03 -15.10
CA GLN A 456 -13.62 0.11 -15.54
C GLN A 456 -12.54 0.85 -16.38
N PRO A 457 -11.24 0.59 -16.20
CA PRO A 457 -10.68 -0.20 -15.12
C PRO A 457 -10.97 0.40 -13.75
N TYR A 458 -11.24 -0.42 -12.74
CA TYR A 458 -11.61 0.13 -11.42
C TYR A 458 -10.50 0.99 -10.80
N LEU A 459 -10.87 1.83 -9.84
CA LEU A 459 -10.05 2.97 -9.42
C LEU A 459 -9.01 2.62 -8.35
N GLN A 460 -9.25 1.54 -7.59
CA GLN A 460 -8.35 1.08 -6.55
C GLN A 460 -7.10 0.41 -7.14
N ALA A 461 -6.01 0.43 -6.37
CA ALA A 461 -4.79 -0.28 -6.69
C ALA A 461 -4.97 -1.80 -6.53
N GLY A 462 -4.24 -2.55 -7.35
CA GLY A 462 -4.01 -3.98 -7.20
C GLY A 462 -2.51 -4.26 -7.17
N PHE A 463 -2.12 -5.53 -7.01
CA PHE A 463 -0.71 -5.91 -6.82
C PHE A 463 0.19 -5.46 -7.98
N ASN A 464 -0.29 -5.52 -9.22
CA ASN A 464 0.38 -4.94 -10.39
C ASN A 464 -0.51 -3.95 -11.15
N LYS A 465 -1.37 -3.23 -10.42
CA LYS A 465 -2.29 -2.25 -10.99
C LYS A 465 -2.27 -0.94 -10.18
N PRO A 466 -2.06 0.21 -10.84
CA PRO A 466 -2.06 1.50 -10.15
C PRO A 466 -3.46 1.95 -9.74
N GLY A 467 -3.53 2.75 -8.69
CA GLY A 467 -4.78 3.27 -8.13
C GLY A 467 -4.62 3.75 -6.69
N PHE A 468 -5.73 3.94 -6.00
CA PHE A 468 -5.73 4.32 -4.58
C PHE A 468 -5.74 3.11 -3.63
N ALA A 469 -5.34 3.33 -2.37
CA ALA A 469 -5.44 2.38 -1.26
C ALA A 469 -6.90 2.03 -0.94
N TYR A 470 -7.30 0.79 -1.16
CA TYR A 470 -8.68 0.35 -0.98
C TYR A 470 -9.03 0.19 0.50
N MET A 471 -10.14 0.78 0.92
CA MET A 471 -10.61 0.68 2.29
C MET A 471 -11.43 -0.60 2.51
N THR A 472 -10.82 -1.59 3.15
CA THR A 472 -11.50 -2.71 3.80
C THR A 472 -11.03 -2.82 5.27
N PRO A 473 -11.80 -3.46 6.17
CA PRO A 473 -11.33 -3.70 7.54
C PRO A 473 -9.98 -4.43 7.59
N TYR A 474 -9.76 -5.39 6.68
CA TYR A 474 -8.50 -6.11 6.55
C TYR A 474 -7.32 -5.17 6.24
N TYR A 475 -7.40 -4.42 5.14
CA TYR A 475 -6.30 -3.55 4.70
C TYR A 475 -6.05 -2.37 5.64
N ILE A 476 -7.07 -1.86 6.34
CA ILE A 476 -6.88 -0.85 7.39
C ILE A 476 -6.14 -1.44 8.59
N THR A 477 -6.49 -2.67 9.00
CA THR A 477 -5.82 -3.35 10.11
C THR A 477 -4.35 -3.60 9.78
N GLN A 478 -4.05 -4.09 8.57
CA GLN A 478 -2.68 -4.30 8.11
C GLN A 478 -1.85 -3.00 8.09
N GLN A 479 -2.41 -1.88 7.62
CA GLN A 479 -1.73 -0.59 7.66
C GLN A 479 -1.43 -0.11 9.10
N ILE A 480 -2.35 -0.32 10.04
CA ILE A 480 -2.16 0.05 11.45
C ILE A 480 -1.06 -0.83 12.08
N GLU A 481 -1.13 -2.14 11.84
CA GLU A 481 -0.15 -3.10 12.36
C GLU A 481 1.26 -2.81 11.85
N ALA A 482 1.40 -2.36 10.60
CA ALA A 482 2.68 -2.00 10.00
C ALA A 482 3.39 -0.81 10.67
N VAL A 483 2.66 0.05 11.40
CA VAL A 483 3.22 1.29 12.00
C VAL A 483 3.08 1.38 13.51
N GLN A 484 2.35 0.46 14.15
CA GLN A 484 2.01 0.56 15.59
C GLN A 484 3.20 0.53 16.53
N ASP A 485 4.27 -0.17 16.16
CA ASP A 485 5.50 -0.26 16.96
C ASP A 485 6.51 0.84 16.57
N VAL A 486 6.17 1.69 15.59
CA VAL A 486 7.04 2.72 15.03
C VAL A 486 6.56 4.13 15.36
N ALA A 487 5.25 4.37 15.33
CA ALA A 487 4.63 5.67 15.54
C ALA A 487 4.13 5.88 16.98
N ASP A 488 4.24 7.11 17.48
CA ASP A 488 3.62 7.50 18.76
C ASP A 488 2.11 7.76 18.61
N LEU A 489 1.69 8.17 17.41
CA LEU A 489 0.31 8.45 17.06
C LEU A 489 0.01 7.95 15.64
N ILE A 490 -1.12 7.28 15.47
CA ILE A 490 -1.62 6.85 14.17
C ILE A 490 -2.88 7.65 13.84
N VAL A 491 -2.87 8.28 12.68
CA VAL A 491 -3.99 9.03 12.12
C VAL A 491 -4.46 8.31 10.86
N VAL A 492 -5.72 7.88 10.86
CA VAL A 492 -6.36 7.26 9.69
C VAL A 492 -7.38 8.22 9.10
N GLU A 493 -7.20 8.58 7.82
CA GLU A 493 -8.18 9.33 7.05
C GLU A 493 -8.86 8.40 6.00
N THR A 494 -10.18 8.36 6.05
CA THR A 494 -10.99 7.53 5.16
C THR A 494 -11.81 8.39 4.20
N HIS A 495 -11.54 8.31 2.90
CA HIS A 495 -12.37 8.93 1.87
C HIS A 495 -13.53 7.99 1.52
N SER A 496 -14.61 8.14 2.29
CA SER A 496 -15.81 7.31 2.20
C SER A 496 -17.09 8.14 2.33
N GLY A 497 -18.21 7.56 1.93
CA GLY A 497 -19.52 8.17 2.11
C GLY A 497 -20.36 8.20 0.84
N SER A 498 -21.61 8.62 1.02
CA SER A 498 -22.44 9.05 -0.10
C SER A 498 -22.16 10.51 -0.42
N GLU A 499 -21.75 10.77 -1.67
CA GLU A 499 -21.57 12.13 -2.19
C GLU A 499 -22.77 13.04 -1.88
N TYR A 500 -22.47 14.31 -1.57
CA TYR A 500 -23.45 15.35 -1.25
C TYR A 500 -24.29 15.07 0.01
N SER A 501 -23.92 14.08 0.82
CA SER A 501 -24.51 13.86 2.15
C SER A 501 -23.77 14.65 3.22
N THR A 502 -24.52 15.25 4.15
CA THR A 502 -23.94 15.97 5.31
C THR A 502 -23.82 15.08 6.56
N ALA A 503 -24.22 13.82 6.45
CA ALA A 503 -24.14 12.82 7.51
C ALA A 503 -24.10 11.40 6.89
N PRO A 504 -23.52 10.40 7.58
CA PRO A 504 -23.58 9.01 7.16
C PRO A 504 -25.02 8.55 6.93
N GLY A 505 -25.24 7.71 5.91
CA GLY A 505 -26.55 7.06 5.68
C GLY A 505 -26.92 6.13 6.83
N ALA A 506 -28.21 5.78 6.95
CA ALA A 506 -28.71 4.93 8.05
C ALA A 506 -28.11 3.50 8.08
N ASN A 507 -27.46 3.08 7.00
CA ASN A 507 -26.74 1.81 6.84
C ASN A 507 -25.27 2.03 6.42
N TYR A 508 -24.74 3.25 6.57
CA TYR A 508 -23.30 3.45 6.45
C TYR A 508 -22.73 2.99 7.78
N ASP A 509 -22.36 1.71 7.87
CA ASP A 509 -21.81 1.12 9.10
C ASP A 509 -20.44 1.74 9.39
N LEU A 510 -20.44 2.89 10.05
CA LEU A 510 -19.28 3.42 10.77
C LEU A 510 -18.83 2.47 11.90
N ALA A 511 -19.58 1.41 12.17
CA ALA A 511 -19.41 0.58 13.35
C ALA A 511 -18.33 -0.51 13.22
N GLU A 512 -17.85 -0.83 12.01
CA GLU A 512 -17.02 -2.03 11.82
C GLU A 512 -15.77 -1.85 10.94
N ILE A 513 -15.38 -0.62 10.55
CA ILE A 513 -14.08 -0.40 9.88
C ILE A 513 -12.91 -0.83 10.79
N PHE A 514 -13.12 -0.78 12.11
CA PHE A 514 -12.22 -1.30 13.14
C PHE A 514 -12.79 -2.53 13.88
N ALA A 515 -13.83 -3.19 13.37
CA ALA A 515 -14.32 -4.40 14.03
C ALA A 515 -13.26 -5.50 13.94
N GLY A 516 -12.85 -6.02 15.10
CA GLY A 516 -11.72 -6.96 15.20
C GLY A 516 -10.44 -6.31 15.73
N TRP A 517 -10.32 -4.98 15.69
CA TRP A 517 -9.24 -4.24 16.31
C TRP A 517 -9.70 -3.65 17.66
N ASP A 518 -9.36 -4.29 18.79
CA ASP A 518 -9.46 -3.68 20.12
C ASP A 518 -8.06 -3.19 20.52
N PRO A 519 -7.84 -1.87 20.73
CA PRO A 519 -6.58 -1.36 21.25
C PRO A 519 -6.13 -2.02 22.57
N LYS A 520 -7.04 -2.71 23.28
CA LYS A 520 -6.76 -3.42 24.53
C LYS A 520 -6.25 -4.85 24.35
N ASP A 521 -6.40 -5.46 23.19
CA ASP A 521 -5.92 -6.84 22.97
C ASP A 521 -4.39 -6.94 23.05
N PHE A 522 -3.69 -5.80 23.02
CA PHE A 522 -2.23 -5.67 23.10
C PHE A 522 -1.73 -4.95 24.36
N ALA A 523 -2.63 -4.46 25.23
CA ALA A 523 -2.29 -3.77 26.47
C ALA A 523 -1.98 -4.72 27.65
N GLU A 524 -1.87 -6.03 27.40
CA GLU A 524 -1.52 -7.05 28.40
C GLU A 524 -0.13 -7.64 28.15
N ASP A 525 0.91 -6.82 28.03
CA ASP A 525 2.30 -7.22 28.34
C ASP A 525 3.13 -5.98 28.71
N GLU A 526 2.80 -5.36 29.87
CA GLU A 526 3.68 -4.41 30.58
C GLU A 526 4.84 -5.11 31.31
#